data_AF-A0A1Y3CYL8-F1
#
_entry.id   AF-A0A1Y3CYL8-F1
#
_cell.length_a   1.000
_cell.length_b   1.000
_cell.length_c   1.000
_cell.angle_alpha   90.00
_cell.angle_beta   90.00
_cell.angle_gamma   90.00
#
_symmetry.space_group_name_H-M   'P 1'
#
loop_
_entity.id
_entity.type
_entity.pdbx_description
1 polymer ?
#
loop_
_entity_poly.entity_id
_entity_poly.type
_entity_poly.pdbx_seq_one_letter_code
_entity_poly.pdbx_strand_id
1 'polypeptide(L)'
;MPKYIVKQSIGRYRPGEEIKGLEAKQLQALLASDAIEEYQEPEVIQGNASSDHIAELEKANADLAQLNSDIKVEKEKAEQSVIDLTAKNAELEKALFDAQATLKKSLADAKKATPPTEK
;
A
#
# COMPACT_ATOMS: atom_id res chain seq x y z
N MET A 1 -38.18 0.43 37.36
CA MET A 1 -38.94 1.08 36.26
C MET A 1 -38.04 1.07 35.03
N PRO A 2 -38.54 0.69 33.85
CA PRO A 2 -37.79 0.77 32.60
C PRO A 2 -37.30 2.20 32.34
N LYS A 3 -36.06 2.33 31.90
CA LYS A 3 -35.51 3.63 31.46
C LYS A 3 -35.64 3.70 29.94
N TYR A 4 -35.97 4.88 29.42
CA TYR A 4 -36.09 5.08 27.98
C TYR A 4 -35.17 6.21 27.53
N ILE A 5 -34.42 5.96 26.46
CA ILE A 5 -33.50 6.92 25.86
C ILE A 5 -34.07 7.44 24.55
N VAL A 6 -33.91 8.73 24.32
CA VAL A 6 -34.33 9.40 23.10
C VAL A 6 -33.37 9.10 21.94
N LYS A 7 -33.89 8.67 20.79
CA LYS A 7 -33.07 8.45 19.58
C LYS A 7 -32.95 9.70 18.72
N GLN A 8 -33.98 10.55 18.73
CA GLN A 8 -34.09 11.75 17.92
C GLN A 8 -34.72 12.88 18.74
N SER A 9 -34.45 14.16 18.44
CA SER A 9 -34.93 15.26 19.29
C SER A 9 -36.47 15.27 19.42
N ILE A 10 -36.99 15.27 20.65
CA ILE A 10 -38.44 15.31 20.94
C ILE A 10 -38.71 16.46 21.92
N GLY A 11 -39.24 17.57 21.41
CA GLY A 11 -39.58 18.73 22.24
C GLY A 11 -38.36 19.23 23.02
N ARG A 12 -38.38 19.06 24.36
CA ARG A 12 -37.29 19.45 25.25
C ARG A 12 -36.16 18.41 25.37
N TYR A 13 -36.39 17.18 24.93
CA TYR A 13 -35.45 16.09 25.10
C TYR A 13 -34.54 15.94 23.88
N ARG A 14 -33.23 15.82 24.13
CA ARG A 14 -32.19 15.62 23.11
C ARG A 14 -31.87 14.13 22.92
N PRO A 15 -31.32 13.73 21.75
CA PRO A 15 -30.84 12.37 21.55
C PRO A 15 -29.85 11.96 22.64
N GLY A 16 -30.01 10.75 23.18
CA GLY A 16 -29.21 10.23 24.29
C GLY A 16 -29.73 10.61 25.69
N GLU A 17 -30.72 11.50 25.80
CA GLU A 17 -31.31 11.85 27.10
C GLU A 17 -32.35 10.82 27.56
N GLU A 18 -32.44 10.64 28.88
CA GLU A 18 -33.46 9.80 29.51
C GLU A 18 -34.80 10.54 29.60
N ILE A 19 -35.87 9.89 29.11
CA ILE A 19 -37.23 10.39 29.30
C ILE A 19 -37.70 10.14 30.73
N LYS A 20 -38.06 11.22 31.43
CA LYS A 20 -38.67 11.19 32.77
C LYS A 20 -40.01 11.93 32.79
N GLY A 21 -40.97 11.41 33.55
CA GLY A 21 -42.26 12.07 33.81
C GLY A 21 -43.30 11.98 32.68
N LEU A 22 -43.16 11.01 31.76
CA LEU A 22 -44.21 10.70 30.78
C LEU A 22 -45.05 9.50 31.22
N GLU A 23 -46.32 9.51 30.83
CA GLU A 23 -47.27 8.43 31.09
C GLU A 23 -46.97 7.20 30.23
N ALA A 24 -47.35 6.02 30.69
CA ALA A 24 -47.07 4.74 30.00
C ALA A 24 -47.60 4.71 28.57
N LYS A 25 -48.79 5.28 28.31
CA LYS A 25 -49.38 5.37 26.97
C LYS A 25 -48.54 6.24 26.03
N GLN A 26 -47.93 7.30 26.55
CA GLN A 26 -47.08 8.21 25.77
C GLN A 26 -45.74 7.53 25.44
N LEU A 27 -45.15 6.85 26.43
CA LEU A 27 -43.92 6.06 26.22
C LEU A 27 -44.16 4.97 25.16
N GLN A 28 -45.27 4.24 25.24
CA GLN A 28 -45.60 3.19 24.26
C GLN A 28 -45.81 3.75 22.84
N ALA A 29 -46.45 4.91 22.70
CA ALA A 29 -46.61 5.57 21.42
C ALA A 29 -45.26 6.02 20.83
N LEU A 30 -44.37 6.56 21.67
CA LEU A 30 -43.02 6.99 21.26
C LEU A 30 -42.09 5.82 20.93
N LEU A 31 -42.25 4.69 21.63
CA LEU A 31 -41.55 3.44 21.33
C LEU A 31 -42.05 2.84 20.02
N ALA A 32 -43.37 2.84 19.79
CA ALA A 32 -43.97 2.38 18.53
C ALA A 32 -43.61 3.27 17.32
N SER A 33 -43.23 4.53 17.57
CA SER A 33 -42.74 5.46 16.54
C SER A 33 -41.21 5.51 16.43
N ASP A 34 -40.48 4.60 17.08
CA ASP A 34 -39.01 4.56 17.15
C ASP A 34 -38.35 5.89 17.58
N ALA A 35 -39.08 6.73 18.31
CA ALA A 35 -38.56 8.01 18.79
C ALA A 35 -37.71 7.84 20.07
N ILE A 36 -38.00 6.79 20.83
CA ILE A 36 -37.29 6.38 22.03
C ILE A 36 -37.00 4.88 21.98
N GLU A 37 -36.01 4.42 22.76
CA GLU A 37 -35.70 3.01 22.97
C GLU A 37 -35.56 2.70 24.46
N GLU A 38 -35.88 1.48 24.87
CA GLU A 38 -35.62 1.04 26.24
C GLU A 38 -34.10 0.92 26.44
N TYR A 39 -33.57 1.59 27.46
CA TYR A 39 -32.15 1.56 27.78
C TYR A 39 -31.73 0.13 28.10
N GLN A 40 -30.91 -0.43 27.23
CA GLN A 40 -30.11 -1.60 27.54
C GLN A 40 -28.74 -1.11 28.00
N GLU A 41 -28.23 -1.70 29.09
CA GLU A 41 -26.84 -1.48 29.48
C GLU A 41 -25.98 -1.91 28.28
N PRO A 42 -25.10 -1.04 27.76
CA PRO A 42 -24.30 -1.39 26.58
C PRO A 42 -23.54 -2.66 26.93
N GLU A 43 -23.80 -3.73 26.17
CA GLU A 43 -22.99 -4.94 26.27
C GLU A 43 -21.56 -4.51 26.02
N VAL A 44 -20.76 -4.48 27.09
CA VAL A 44 -19.32 -4.34 26.97
C VAL A 44 -18.90 -5.59 26.21
N ILE A 45 -18.59 -5.44 24.92
CA ILE A 45 -18.00 -6.49 24.12
C ILE A 45 -16.60 -6.74 24.73
N GLN A 46 -16.55 -7.56 25.76
CA GLN A 46 -15.32 -7.99 26.40
C GLN A 46 -14.65 -9.03 25.50
N GLY A 47 -13.65 -8.59 24.75
CA GLY A 47 -12.29 -9.03 25.06
C GLY A 47 -11.70 -10.27 24.38
N ASN A 48 -12.38 -10.96 23.45
CA ASN A 48 -11.76 -12.13 22.80
C ASN A 48 -11.48 -11.92 21.29
N ALA A 49 -12.47 -11.49 20.51
CA ALA A 49 -12.28 -11.24 19.07
C ALA A 49 -11.27 -10.11 18.76
N SER A 50 -11.15 -9.12 19.66
CA SER A 50 -10.20 -8.02 19.49
C SER A 50 -8.75 -8.43 19.75
N SER A 51 -8.50 -9.38 20.68
CA SER A 51 -7.13 -9.79 21.01
C SER A 51 -6.52 -10.65 19.90
N ASP A 52 -7.31 -11.57 19.34
CA ASP A 52 -6.86 -12.41 18.23
C ASP A 52 -6.59 -11.57 16.97
N HIS A 53 -7.45 -10.59 16.69
CA HIS A 53 -7.25 -9.67 15.57
C HIS A 53 -6.00 -8.79 15.74
N ILE A 54 -5.72 -8.31 16.96
CA ILE A 54 -4.50 -7.55 17.26
C ILE A 54 -3.26 -8.43 17.04
N ALA A 55 -3.26 -9.68 17.51
CA ALA A 55 -2.15 -10.61 17.31
C ALA A 55 -1.92 -10.94 15.82
N GLU A 56 -2.98 -11.10 15.04
CA GLU A 56 -2.90 -11.28 13.58
C GLU A 56 -2.31 -10.04 12.88
N LEU A 57 -2.73 -8.83 13.28
CA LEU A 57 -2.19 -7.58 12.73
C LEU A 57 -0.72 -7.37 13.11
N GLU A 58 -0.32 -7.71 14.33
CA GLU A 58 1.08 -7.65 14.76
C GLU A 58 1.96 -8.60 13.95
N LYS A 59 1.48 -9.84 13.71
CA LYS A 59 2.18 -10.80 12.86
C LYS A 59 2.28 -10.30 11.41
N ALA A 60 1.18 -9.81 10.83
CA ALA A 60 1.19 -9.27 9.48
C ALA A 60 2.14 -8.07 9.33
N ASN A 61 2.21 -7.20 10.35
CA ASN A 61 3.15 -6.09 10.37
C ASN A 61 4.61 -6.56 10.44
N ALA A 62 4.92 -7.60 11.21
CA ALA A 62 6.26 -8.18 11.27
C ALA A 62 6.67 -8.79 9.91
N ASP A 63 5.77 -9.53 9.27
CA ASP A 63 6.00 -10.12 7.95
C ASP A 63 6.21 -9.04 6.88
N LEU A 64 5.41 -7.96 6.91
CA LEU A 64 5.58 -6.81 6.01
C LEU A 64 6.88 -6.05 6.26
N ALA A 65 7.31 -5.91 7.52
CA ALA A 65 8.57 -5.26 7.86
C ALA A 65 9.77 -6.06 7.32
N GLN A 66 9.72 -7.39 7.46
CA GLN A 66 10.74 -8.29 6.92
C GLN A 66 10.79 -8.21 5.39
N LEU A 67 9.63 -8.34 4.72
CA LEU A 67 9.55 -8.26 3.26
C LEU A 67 10.08 -6.92 2.73
N ASN A 68 9.76 -5.82 3.39
CA ASN A 68 10.28 -4.50 3.01
C ASN A 68 11.80 -4.41 3.15
N SER A 69 12.38 -5.02 4.18
CA SER A 69 13.83 -5.09 4.35
C SER A 69 14.47 -5.89 3.21
N ASP A 70 13.91 -7.05 2.88
CA ASP A 70 14.45 -7.93 1.83
C ASP A 70 14.36 -7.25 0.45
N ILE A 71 13.22 -6.64 0.13
CA ILE A 71 13.03 -5.87 -1.12
C ILE A 71 14.06 -4.73 -1.22
N LYS A 72 14.37 -4.05 -0.11
CA LYS A 72 15.36 -2.97 -0.11
C LYS A 72 16.75 -3.50 -0.47
N VAL A 73 17.17 -4.62 0.12
CA VAL A 73 18.46 -5.26 -0.18
C VAL A 73 18.53 -5.72 -1.63
N GLU A 74 17.46 -6.35 -2.13
CA GLU A 74 17.39 -6.78 -3.53
C GLU A 74 17.45 -5.61 -4.50
N LYS A 75 16.77 -4.51 -4.17
CA LYS A 75 16.80 -3.27 -4.96
C LYS A 75 18.22 -2.70 -5.02
N GLU A 76 18.91 -2.57 -3.89
CA GLU A 76 20.29 -2.06 -3.85
C GLU A 76 21.22 -2.94 -4.70
N LYS A 77 21.06 -4.28 -4.64
CA LYS A 77 21.81 -5.22 -5.46
C LYS A 77 21.49 -5.07 -6.97
N ALA A 78 20.22 -4.87 -7.31
CA ALA A 78 19.80 -4.65 -8.69
C ALA A 78 20.34 -3.33 -9.25
N GLU A 79 20.29 -2.25 -8.46
CA GLU A 79 20.86 -0.95 -8.81
C GLU A 79 22.37 -1.05 -9.06
N GLN A 80 23.10 -1.75 -8.19
CA GLN A 80 24.53 -2.00 -8.41
C GLN A 80 24.78 -2.79 -9.69
N SER A 81 23.99 -3.83 -9.96
CA SER A 81 24.13 -4.61 -11.20
C SER A 81 23.85 -3.78 -12.45
N VAL A 82 22.91 -2.83 -12.39
CA VAL A 82 22.63 -1.91 -13.51
C VAL A 82 23.82 -0.98 -13.76
N ILE A 83 24.44 -0.45 -12.71
CA ILE A 83 25.66 0.38 -12.82
C ILE A 83 26.78 -0.42 -13.49
N ASP A 84 27.05 -1.63 -13.02
CA ASP A 84 28.12 -2.48 -13.54
C ASP A 84 27.91 -2.87 -15.01
N LEU A 85 26.67 -3.23 -15.38
CA LEU A 85 26.32 -3.56 -16.76
C LEU A 85 26.41 -2.34 -17.68
N THR A 86 26.00 -1.16 -17.19
CA THR A 86 26.10 0.08 -17.96
C THR A 86 27.57 0.44 -18.23
N ALA A 87 28.44 0.29 -17.23
CA ALA A 87 29.89 0.50 -17.40
C ALA A 87 30.49 -0.47 -18.42
N LYS A 88 30.17 -1.78 -18.32
CA LYS A 88 30.63 -2.79 -19.28
C LYS A 88 30.14 -2.51 -20.71
N ASN A 89 28.89 -2.07 -20.87
CA ASN A 89 28.36 -1.71 -22.18
C ASN A 89 29.13 -0.53 -22.79
N ALA A 90 29.44 0.50 -22.01
CA ALA A 90 30.24 1.64 -22.49
C ALA A 90 31.66 1.21 -22.92
N GLU A 91 32.30 0.30 -22.18
CA GLU A 91 33.60 -0.26 -22.55
C GLU A 91 33.54 -1.06 -23.85
N LEU A 92 32.51 -1.92 -24.01
CA LEU A 92 32.30 -2.72 -25.22
C LEU A 92 32.00 -1.85 -26.43
N GLU A 93 31.17 -0.81 -26.29
CA GLU A 93 30.89 0.16 -27.36
C GLU A 93 32.16 0.86 -27.84
N LYS A 94 33.02 1.29 -26.90
CA LYS A 94 34.32 1.88 -27.22
C LYS A 94 35.22 0.89 -27.95
N ALA A 95 35.34 -0.35 -27.45
CA ALA A 95 36.15 -1.38 -28.07
C ALA A 95 35.67 -1.73 -29.49
N LEU A 96 34.35 -1.77 -29.70
CA LEU A 96 33.75 -1.98 -31.03
C LEU A 96 34.07 -0.82 -31.97
N PHE A 97 34.00 0.42 -31.50
CA PHE A 97 34.36 1.59 -32.30
C PHE A 97 35.83 1.53 -32.74
N ASP A 98 36.75 1.27 -31.80
CA ASP A 98 38.19 1.16 -32.07
C ASP A 98 38.52 0.01 -33.04
N ALA A 99 37.84 -1.13 -32.88
CA ALA A 99 37.97 -2.28 -33.78
C ALA A 99 37.47 -1.94 -35.20
N GLN A 100 36.33 -1.28 -35.33
CA GLN A 100 35.81 -0.83 -36.63
C GLN A 100 36.75 0.18 -37.30
N ALA A 101 37.34 1.11 -36.54
CA ALA A 101 38.30 2.08 -37.06
C ALA A 101 39.56 1.38 -37.58
N THR A 102 40.11 0.44 -36.82
CA THR A 102 41.25 -0.40 -37.22
C THR A 102 40.95 -1.19 -38.50
N LEU A 103 39.78 -1.83 -38.56
CA LEU A 103 39.35 -2.59 -39.73
C LEU A 103 39.28 -1.70 -40.99
N LYS A 104 38.62 -0.53 -40.88
CA LYS A 104 38.53 0.44 -41.99
C LYS A 104 39.91 0.88 -42.48
N LYS A 105 40.85 1.15 -41.56
CA LYS A 105 42.22 1.52 -41.90
C LYS A 105 42.94 0.38 -42.63
N SER A 106 42.86 -0.84 -42.11
CA SER A 106 43.48 -2.02 -42.74
C SER A 106 42.94 -2.30 -44.14
N LEU A 107 41.63 -2.11 -44.37
CA LEU A 107 41.01 -2.25 -45.68
C LEU A 107 41.45 -1.16 -46.67
N ALA A 108 41.62 0.08 -46.20
CA ALA A 108 42.12 1.18 -47.02
C ALA A 108 43.59 0.95 -47.43
N ASP A 109 44.42 0.47 -46.50
CA ASP A 109 45.83 0.15 -46.75
C ASP A 109 45.96 -1.04 -47.73
N ALA A 110 45.12 -2.08 -47.57
CA ALA A 110 45.10 -3.23 -48.50
C ALA A 110 44.69 -2.84 -49.93
N LYS A 111 43.75 -1.90 -50.10
CA LYS A 111 43.37 -1.37 -51.42
C LYS A 111 44.46 -0.53 -52.09
N LYS A 112 45.31 0.14 -51.31
CA LYS A 112 46.47 0.89 -51.85
C LYS A 112 47.62 -0.02 -52.25
N ALA A 113 47.70 -1.23 -51.68
CA ALA A 113 48.77 -2.19 -51.95
C ALA A 113 48.52 -3.07 -53.19
N THR A 114 47.37 -2.95 -53.87
CA THR A 114 47.09 -3.69 -55.10
C THR A 114 47.68 -2.94 -56.31
N PRO A 115 48.65 -3.51 -57.06
CA PRO A 115 49.25 -2.81 -58.19
C PRO A 115 48.25 -2.65 -59.34
N PRO A 116 48.37 -1.60 -60.18
CA PRO A 116 47.50 -1.45 -61.33
C PRO A 116 47.74 -2.61 -62.29
N THR A 117 46.70 -3.40 -62.54
CA THR A 117 46.64 -4.33 -63.67
C THR A 117 46.74 -3.50 -64.96
N GLU A 118 47.95 -3.42 -65.52
CA GLU A 118 48.19 -2.88 -66.86
C GLU A 118 47.46 -3.76 -67.90
N LYS A 119 46.71 -3.10 -68.77
CA LYS A 119 46.24 -3.61 -70.06
C LYS A 119 46.75 -2.68 -71.15
#